data_AF-A0A6M0LGK7-F1
#
_entry.id   AF-A0A6M0LGK7-F1
#
_cell.length_a   1.000
_cell.length_b   1.000
_cell.length_c   1.000
_cell.angle_alpha   90.00
_cell.angle_beta   90.00
_cell.angle_gamma   90.00
#
_symmetry.space_group_name_H-M   'P 1'
#
loop_
_entity.id
_entity.type
_entity.pdbx_description
1 polymer ?
#
loop_
_entity_poly.entity_id
_entity_poly.type
_entity_poly.pdbx_seq_one_letter_code
_entity_poly.pdbx_strand_id
1 'polypeptide(L)'
;MNKYSKEWFIKYIDDFEHLYFQEIKDISVDGQKVIKNLGIKANNNVSREYEENIIEKEYLDKGIVNDIVVAWKAGRLEKKGDDYIIQMKDGNYLNGYGRPIKASELNEYLNRIQTKDDDSTNEEDFEKEYKKYIEEAGHVPNNFGAVYIINLMYFKSSRKWPIYDKFAHKALKAILMEKSPGEIWIGDAPLKGEQAKVTNMYLEYCWLITTLFGGKEIERKIDRALWVYGHATEK
;
A
#
# COMPACT_ATOMS: atom_id res chain seq x y z
N MET A 1 9.51 -28.38 -0.91
CA MET A 1 9.24 -26.92 -0.98
C MET A 1 9.63 -26.33 0.37
N ASN A 2 10.61 -25.42 0.39
CA ASN A 2 11.08 -24.83 1.65
C ASN A 2 9.98 -23.94 2.25
N LYS A 3 9.75 -23.99 3.55
CA LYS A 3 8.79 -23.11 4.22
C LYS A 3 9.27 -21.66 4.03
N TYR A 4 8.35 -20.74 3.80
CA TYR A 4 8.64 -19.31 3.57
C TYR A 4 9.35 -18.94 2.27
N SER A 5 9.75 -19.91 1.44
CA SER A 5 10.24 -19.64 0.08
C SER A 5 9.19 -18.94 -0.79
N LYS A 6 9.62 -18.40 -1.93
CA LYS A 6 8.72 -17.85 -2.95
C LYS A 6 7.69 -18.88 -3.39
N GLU A 7 8.10 -20.11 -3.69
CA GLU A 7 7.21 -21.18 -4.15
C GLU A 7 6.18 -21.53 -3.08
N TRP A 8 6.60 -21.50 -1.81
CA TRP A 8 5.70 -21.70 -0.68
C TRP A 8 4.68 -20.57 -0.56
N PHE A 9 5.10 -19.31 -0.71
CA PHE A 9 4.19 -18.17 -0.71
C PHE A 9 3.20 -18.26 -1.87
N ILE A 10 3.67 -18.54 -3.10
CA ILE A 10 2.82 -18.70 -4.28
C ILE A 10 1.78 -19.81 -4.09
N LYS A 11 2.14 -20.92 -3.43
CA LYS A 11 1.19 -22.00 -3.13
C LYS A 11 -0.02 -21.51 -2.33
N TYR A 12 0.15 -20.55 -1.42
CA TYR A 12 -0.89 -20.04 -0.52
C TYR A 12 -1.35 -18.62 -0.87
N ILE A 13 -1.01 -18.12 -2.07
CA ILE A 13 -1.31 -16.74 -2.46
C ILE A 13 -2.82 -16.45 -2.43
N ASP A 14 -3.63 -17.41 -2.87
CA ASP A 14 -5.09 -17.28 -2.89
C ASP A 14 -5.66 -17.22 -1.48
N ASP A 15 -5.14 -18.04 -0.56
CA ASP A 15 -5.57 -18.02 0.84
C ASP A 15 -5.21 -16.69 1.52
N PHE A 16 -4.01 -16.15 1.22
CA PHE A 16 -3.60 -14.84 1.74
C PHE A 16 -4.39 -13.68 1.13
N GLU A 17 -4.61 -13.67 -0.18
CA GLU A 17 -5.45 -12.65 -0.84
C GLU A 17 -6.87 -12.71 -0.31
N HIS A 18 -7.45 -13.90 -0.13
CA HIS A 18 -8.81 -14.02 0.36
C HIS A 18 -8.98 -13.43 1.77
N LEU A 19 -8.01 -13.64 2.66
CA LEU A 19 -8.01 -13.04 4.00
C LEU A 19 -7.88 -11.50 3.99
N TYR A 20 -7.48 -10.89 2.87
CA TYR A 20 -7.51 -9.45 2.70
C TYR A 20 -8.96 -8.91 2.64
N PHE A 21 -9.89 -9.74 2.15
CA PHE A 21 -11.28 -9.34 1.92
C PHE A 21 -12.27 -9.94 2.92
N GLN A 22 -11.97 -11.12 3.44
CA GLN A 22 -12.94 -11.96 4.14
C GLN A 22 -12.36 -12.57 5.41
N GLU A 23 -13.26 -13.12 6.22
CA GLU A 23 -12.90 -13.84 7.42
C GLU A 23 -12.26 -15.20 7.10
N ILE A 24 -11.48 -15.72 8.05
CA ILE A 24 -10.72 -16.98 7.90
C ILE A 24 -11.59 -18.21 7.55
N LYS A 25 -12.90 -18.17 7.83
CA LYS A 25 -13.83 -19.30 7.66
C LYS A 25 -14.04 -19.70 6.19
N ASP A 26 -13.80 -18.78 5.27
CA ASP A 26 -14.06 -18.94 3.84
C ASP A 26 -12.80 -19.38 3.05
N ILE A 27 -11.68 -19.59 3.76
CA ILE A 27 -10.37 -20.03 3.22
C ILE A 27 -10.24 -21.56 3.26
N SER A 28 -9.37 -22.14 2.41
CA SER A 28 -9.07 -23.58 2.40
C SER A 28 -8.62 -24.11 3.77
N VAL A 29 -8.92 -25.38 4.08
CA VAL A 29 -8.56 -26.01 5.37
C VAL A 29 -7.05 -25.94 5.64
N ASP A 30 -6.23 -26.10 4.61
CA ASP A 30 -4.78 -25.99 4.75
C ASP A 30 -4.33 -24.53 4.90
N GLY A 31 -4.94 -23.59 4.18
CA GLY A 31 -4.73 -22.15 4.37
C GLY A 31 -5.05 -21.70 5.79
N GLN A 32 -6.18 -22.16 6.37
CA GLN A 32 -6.55 -21.87 7.76
C GLN A 32 -5.47 -22.34 8.75
N LYS A 33 -4.91 -23.54 8.55
CA LYS A 33 -3.80 -24.04 9.38
C LYS A 33 -2.56 -23.16 9.23
N VAL A 34 -2.21 -22.78 8.00
CA VAL A 34 -1.06 -21.91 7.73
C VAL A 34 -1.22 -20.55 8.40
N ILE A 35 -2.35 -19.87 8.19
CA ILE A 35 -2.68 -18.56 8.76
C ILE A 35 -2.61 -18.59 10.28
N LYS A 36 -3.20 -19.63 10.91
CA LYS A 36 -3.14 -19.82 12.36
C LYS A 36 -1.71 -20.01 12.86
N ASN A 37 -0.91 -20.84 12.18
CA ASN A 37 0.48 -21.10 12.55
C ASN A 37 1.39 -19.88 12.38
N LEU A 38 1.03 -18.93 11.52
CA LEU A 38 1.73 -17.66 11.33
C LEU A 38 1.30 -16.57 12.32
N GLY A 39 0.25 -16.80 13.11
CA GLY A 39 -0.32 -15.80 14.03
C GLY A 39 -1.01 -14.62 13.35
N ILE A 40 -1.43 -14.78 12.09
CA ILE A 40 -2.15 -13.71 11.38
C ILE A 40 -3.54 -13.55 12.00
N LYS A 41 -3.87 -12.33 12.43
CA LYS A 41 -5.17 -12.01 13.04
C LYS A 41 -6.22 -11.74 11.95
N ALA A 42 -7.29 -12.52 11.93
CA ALA A 42 -8.33 -12.47 10.91
C ALA A 42 -9.10 -11.12 10.83
N ASN A 43 -9.13 -10.32 11.90
CA ASN A 43 -9.97 -9.12 11.98
C ASN A 43 -9.23 -7.82 11.67
N ASN A 44 -7.91 -7.84 11.47
CA ASN A 44 -7.15 -6.60 11.34
C ASN A 44 -7.40 -5.87 10.01
N ASN A 45 -7.95 -6.58 9.02
CA ASN A 45 -7.53 -6.39 7.65
C ASN A 45 -8.65 -6.55 6.62
N VAL A 46 -9.92 -6.44 7.02
CA VAL A 46 -11.05 -6.52 6.09
C VAL A 46 -11.18 -5.18 5.35
N SER A 47 -10.43 -5.03 4.25
CA SER A 47 -10.86 -4.08 3.21
C SER A 47 -12.03 -4.72 2.48
N ARG A 48 -13.06 -3.95 2.16
CA ARG A 48 -14.21 -4.52 1.44
C ARG A 48 -13.82 -4.65 -0.02
N GLU A 49 -14.04 -5.82 -0.61
CA GLU A 49 -13.80 -6.08 -2.04
C GLU A 49 -14.44 -5.03 -2.96
N TYR A 50 -15.57 -4.48 -2.53
CA TYR A 50 -16.23 -3.34 -3.16
C TYR A 50 -15.34 -2.09 -3.28
N GLU A 51 -14.64 -1.74 -2.19
CA GLU A 51 -13.77 -0.56 -2.12
C GLU A 51 -12.54 -0.75 -3.02
N GLU A 52 -11.87 -1.90 -2.98
CA GLU A 52 -10.76 -2.20 -3.90
C GLU A 52 -11.20 -2.13 -5.37
N ASN A 53 -12.36 -2.72 -5.71
CA ASN A 53 -12.85 -2.73 -7.09
C ASN A 53 -13.11 -1.33 -7.65
N ILE A 54 -13.68 -0.43 -6.84
CA ILE A 54 -13.89 0.97 -7.22
C ILE A 54 -12.55 1.69 -7.36
N ILE A 55 -11.66 1.51 -6.40
CA ILE A 55 -10.35 2.15 -6.40
C ILE A 55 -9.54 1.75 -7.63
N GLU A 56 -9.56 0.47 -8.00
CA GLU A 56 -8.87 -0.01 -9.19
C GLU A 56 -9.47 0.57 -10.48
N LYS A 57 -10.79 0.44 -10.68
CA LYS A 57 -11.46 0.78 -11.95
C LYS A 57 -11.70 2.27 -12.15
N GLU A 58 -12.05 2.99 -11.09
CA GLU A 58 -12.47 4.38 -11.19
C GLU A 58 -11.32 5.37 -10.99
N TYR A 59 -10.27 4.97 -10.26
CA TYR A 59 -9.17 5.86 -9.90
C TYR A 59 -7.84 5.42 -10.48
N LEU A 60 -7.41 4.19 -10.19
CA LEU A 60 -6.08 3.71 -10.54
C LEU A 60 -5.89 3.53 -12.04
N ASP A 61 -6.82 2.87 -12.73
CA ASP A 61 -6.80 2.70 -14.20
C ASP A 61 -6.82 4.02 -14.96
N LYS A 62 -7.36 5.07 -14.34
CA LYS A 62 -7.55 6.39 -14.94
C LYS A 62 -6.49 7.41 -14.51
N GLY A 63 -5.51 7.03 -13.71
CA GLY A 63 -4.50 7.95 -13.20
C GLY A 63 -5.03 9.05 -12.26
N ILE A 64 -6.22 8.86 -11.66
CA ILE A 64 -6.89 9.89 -10.87
C ILE A 64 -6.35 9.88 -9.44
N VAL A 65 -5.97 11.06 -8.97
CA VAL A 65 -5.58 11.32 -7.58
C VAL A 65 -6.51 12.37 -7.00
N ASN A 66 -7.18 12.02 -5.90
CA ASN A 66 -8.04 12.89 -5.12
C ASN A 66 -8.06 12.43 -3.64
N ASP A 67 -9.00 12.93 -2.86
CA ASP A 67 -9.15 12.61 -1.46
C ASP A 67 -9.65 11.17 -1.21
N ILE A 68 -10.36 10.57 -2.17
CA ILE A 68 -10.81 9.15 -2.11
C ILE A 68 -9.62 8.20 -2.06
N VAL A 69 -8.62 8.38 -2.91
CA VAL A 69 -7.43 7.50 -2.90
C VAL A 69 -6.59 7.69 -1.63
N VAL A 70 -6.63 8.87 -1.02
CA VAL A 70 -5.99 9.15 0.27
C VAL A 70 -6.75 8.46 1.40
N ALA A 71 -8.07 8.57 1.42
CA ALA A 71 -8.93 7.93 2.41
C ALA A 71 -8.84 6.40 2.33
N TRP A 72 -8.84 5.83 1.13
CA TRP A 72 -8.62 4.41 0.90
C TRP A 72 -7.28 3.95 1.48
N LYS A 73 -6.17 4.62 1.14
CA LYS A 73 -4.85 4.26 1.70
C LYS A 73 -4.78 4.40 3.22
N ALA A 74 -5.59 5.30 3.80
CA ALA A 74 -5.68 5.47 5.24
C ALA A 74 -6.58 4.42 5.94
N GLY A 75 -7.30 3.57 5.20
CA GLY A 75 -8.33 2.69 5.76
C GLY A 75 -9.52 3.48 6.34
N ARG A 76 -9.87 4.59 5.68
CA ARG A 76 -10.90 5.56 6.10
C ARG A 76 -12.02 5.73 5.08
N LEU A 77 -12.07 4.87 4.07
CA LEU A 77 -13.18 4.79 3.14
C LEU A 77 -14.20 3.79 3.69
N GLU A 78 -15.48 4.14 3.70
CA GLU A 78 -16.55 3.22 4.12
C GLU A 78 -17.64 3.16 3.05
N LYS A 79 -18.05 1.94 2.69
CA LYS A 79 -19.26 1.74 1.89
C LYS A 79 -20.52 2.22 2.63
N LYS A 80 -21.32 3.05 1.96
CA LYS A 80 -22.66 3.51 2.39
C LYS A 80 -23.68 3.29 1.28
N GLY A 81 -24.42 2.18 1.35
CA GLY A 81 -25.32 1.78 0.27
C GLY A 81 -24.52 1.44 -1.00
N ASP A 82 -24.87 2.06 -2.12
CA ASP A 82 -24.14 1.94 -3.40
C ASP A 82 -23.06 3.03 -3.57
N ASP A 83 -22.78 3.82 -2.53
CA ASP A 83 -21.78 4.87 -2.53
C ASP A 83 -20.70 4.61 -1.47
N TYR A 84 -19.74 5.51 -1.35
CA TYR A 84 -18.76 5.54 -0.27
C TYR A 84 -18.81 6.88 0.49
N ILE A 85 -18.34 6.86 1.73
CA ILE A 85 -18.07 8.05 2.52
C ILE A 85 -16.65 8.01 3.05
N ILE A 86 -16.07 9.20 3.23
CA ILE A 86 -14.78 9.36 3.88
C ILE A 86 -15.01 9.58 5.37
N GLN A 87 -14.40 8.75 6.22
CA GLN A 87 -14.37 9.00 7.66
C GLN A 87 -13.57 10.28 7.93
N MET A 88 -14.26 11.28 8.46
CA MET A 88 -13.68 12.57 8.86
C MET A 88 -13.93 12.83 10.35
N LYS A 89 -13.09 13.67 10.94
CA LYS A 89 -13.25 14.17 12.30
C LYS A 89 -13.14 15.69 12.30
N ASP A 90 -14.16 16.37 12.81
CA ASP A 90 -14.22 17.84 12.90
C ASP A 90 -13.94 18.52 11.55
N GLY A 91 -14.46 17.95 10.46
CA GLY A 91 -14.24 18.43 9.09
C GLY A 91 -12.85 18.14 8.51
N ASN A 92 -12.00 17.36 9.20
CA ASN A 92 -10.66 17.00 8.75
C ASN A 92 -10.58 15.52 8.35
N TYR A 93 -9.75 15.23 7.36
CA TYR A 93 -9.41 13.85 6.98
C TYR A 93 -8.61 13.18 8.08
N LEU A 94 -8.61 11.84 8.12
CA LEU A 94 -7.80 11.06 9.05
C LEU A 94 -6.75 10.26 8.30
N ASN A 95 -5.52 10.22 8.81
CA ASN A 95 -4.52 9.30 8.31
C ASN A 95 -4.69 7.88 8.92
N GLY A 96 -3.84 6.93 8.53
CA GLY A 96 -3.89 5.55 9.00
C GLY A 96 -3.71 5.42 10.51
N TYR A 97 -3.02 6.38 11.14
CA TYR A 97 -2.85 6.47 12.59
C TYR A 97 -3.98 7.24 13.29
N GLY A 98 -5.03 7.66 12.57
CA GLY A 98 -6.14 8.42 13.11
C GLY A 98 -5.79 9.88 13.44
N ARG A 99 -4.68 10.41 12.92
CA ARG A 99 -4.30 11.82 13.10
C ARG A 99 -4.96 12.68 12.03
N PRO A 100 -5.44 13.89 12.38
CA PRO A 100 -6.13 14.76 11.44
C PRO A 100 -5.19 15.35 10.39
N ILE A 101 -5.62 15.34 9.13
CA ILE A 101 -5.05 16.09 8.02
C ILE A 101 -6.07 17.18 7.68
N LYS A 102 -5.66 18.45 7.69
CA LYS A 102 -6.60 19.55 7.44
C LYS A 102 -7.18 19.46 6.03
N ALA A 103 -8.49 19.59 5.91
CA ALA A 103 -9.17 19.44 4.63
C ALA A 103 -8.75 20.49 3.59
N SER A 104 -8.62 21.75 4.02
CA SER A 104 -8.12 22.82 3.14
C SER A 104 -6.71 22.54 2.62
N GLU A 105 -5.78 22.17 3.52
CA GLU A 105 -4.39 21.83 3.15
C GLU A 105 -4.36 20.67 2.15
N LEU A 106 -5.12 19.60 2.42
CA LEU A 106 -5.15 18.42 1.55
C LEU A 106 -5.75 18.74 0.17
N ASN A 107 -6.88 19.42 0.13
CA ASN A 107 -7.56 19.74 -1.13
C ASN A 107 -6.72 20.67 -2.01
N GLU A 108 -6.08 21.69 -1.41
CA GLU A 108 -5.15 22.56 -2.14
C GLU A 108 -3.96 21.76 -2.70
N TYR A 109 -3.39 20.85 -1.92
CA TYR A 109 -2.27 20.03 -2.35
C TYR A 109 -2.63 19.06 -3.48
N LEU A 110 -3.76 18.36 -3.36
CA LEU A 110 -4.24 17.43 -4.39
C LEU A 110 -4.59 18.16 -5.69
N ASN A 111 -5.22 19.34 -5.61
CA ASN A 111 -5.51 20.15 -6.78
C ASN A 111 -4.22 20.51 -7.54
N ARG A 112 -3.15 20.89 -6.83
CA ARG A 112 -1.84 21.21 -7.45
C ARG A 112 -1.19 19.99 -8.12
N ILE A 113 -1.37 18.80 -7.56
CA ILE A 113 -0.88 17.55 -8.16
C ILE A 113 -1.70 17.16 -9.38
N GLN A 114 -3.01 17.34 -9.32
CA GLN A 114 -3.92 16.91 -10.38
C GLN A 114 -3.74 17.72 -11.66
N THR A 115 -3.48 19.04 -11.55
CA THR A 115 -3.32 19.98 -12.67
C THR A 115 -1.97 19.91 -13.39
N LYS A 116 -1.01 19.14 -12.88
CA LYS A 116 0.26 18.93 -13.59
C LYS A 116 0.03 17.86 -14.66
N ASP A 117 -0.25 18.32 -15.89
CA ASP A 117 -0.28 17.53 -17.14
C ASP A 117 1.12 17.05 -17.54
N ASP A 118 1.90 16.49 -16.62
CA ASP A 118 3.19 15.91 -16.98
C ASP A 118 2.95 14.50 -17.51
N ASP A 119 2.73 14.42 -18.83
CA ASP A 119 2.56 13.20 -19.64
C ASP A 119 3.78 12.25 -19.54
N SER A 120 4.84 12.64 -18.82
CA SER A 120 6.01 11.81 -18.56
C SER A 120 6.29 11.70 -17.06
N THR A 121 5.69 10.71 -16.41
CA THR A 121 6.30 10.18 -15.19
C THR A 121 7.67 9.66 -15.61
N ASN A 122 8.76 10.27 -15.14
CA ASN A 122 10.09 9.74 -15.42
C ASN A 122 10.33 8.53 -14.52
N GLU A 123 9.99 7.36 -15.06
CA GLU A 123 10.03 6.08 -14.35
C GLU A 123 11.44 5.57 -14.03
N GLU A 124 12.46 6.22 -14.58
CA GLU A 124 13.86 5.86 -14.40
C GLU A 124 14.47 6.55 -13.17
N ASP A 125 13.86 7.64 -12.68
CA ASP A 125 14.39 8.43 -11.56
C ASP A 125 13.31 8.75 -10.51
N PHE A 126 13.12 7.79 -9.58
CA PHE A 126 12.18 7.94 -8.47
C PHE A 126 12.44 9.18 -7.61
N GLU A 127 13.71 9.51 -7.34
CA GLU A 127 14.04 10.64 -6.47
C GLU A 127 13.59 11.96 -7.11
N LYS A 128 13.87 12.12 -8.41
CA LYS A 128 13.42 13.28 -9.17
C LYS A 128 11.90 13.38 -9.21
N GLU A 129 11.20 12.28 -9.44
CA GLU A 129 9.74 12.30 -9.45
C GLU A 129 9.16 12.61 -8.07
N TYR A 130 9.69 12.00 -7.00
CA TYR A 130 9.27 12.26 -5.63
C TYR A 130 9.47 13.72 -5.23
N LYS A 131 10.58 14.36 -5.66
CA LYS A 131 10.84 15.80 -5.46
C LYS A 131 9.72 16.69 -5.99
N LYS A 132 9.11 16.36 -7.13
CA LYS A 132 7.98 17.12 -7.69
C LYS A 132 6.80 17.20 -6.72
N TYR A 133 6.58 16.16 -5.91
CA TYR A 133 5.47 16.09 -4.95
C TYR A 133 5.73 16.85 -3.65
N ILE A 134 6.98 17.12 -3.30
CA ILE A 134 7.34 17.75 -2.02
C ILE A 134 7.83 19.19 -2.16
N GLU A 135 8.49 19.53 -3.26
CA GLU A 135 9.08 20.85 -3.49
C GLU A 135 8.24 21.65 -4.49
N GLU A 136 7.91 21.04 -5.63
CA GLU A 136 7.24 21.76 -6.72
C GLU A 136 5.72 21.80 -6.60
N ALA A 137 5.11 20.87 -5.87
CA ALA A 137 3.67 20.84 -5.61
C ALA A 137 3.25 21.78 -4.46
N GLY A 138 4.20 22.53 -3.89
CA GLY A 138 3.97 23.46 -2.79
C GLY A 138 3.85 22.76 -1.43
N HIS A 139 3.18 23.41 -0.48
CA HIS A 139 3.06 22.91 0.90
C HIS A 139 2.36 21.54 0.94
N VAL A 140 3.07 20.52 1.43
CA VAL A 140 2.52 19.20 1.73
C VAL A 140 1.83 19.22 3.09
N PRO A 141 0.58 18.75 3.22
CA PRO A 141 -0.19 18.83 4.46
C PRO A 141 0.51 18.21 5.67
N ASN A 142 0.16 18.71 6.86
CA ASN A 142 0.55 18.07 8.11
C ASN A 142 -0.10 16.68 8.23
N ASN A 143 0.58 15.75 8.91
CA ASN A 143 0.17 14.34 9.03
C ASN A 143 0.03 13.56 7.71
N PHE A 144 0.47 14.14 6.58
CA PHE A 144 0.64 13.50 5.28
C PHE A 144 2.12 13.14 5.08
N GLY A 145 2.43 11.84 5.09
CA GLY A 145 3.80 11.31 5.07
C GLY A 145 4.24 10.76 3.72
N ALA A 146 5.49 10.26 3.65
CA ALA A 146 6.11 9.76 2.42
C ALA A 146 5.29 8.65 1.74
N VAL A 147 4.71 7.74 2.52
CA VAL A 147 3.91 6.62 2.00
C VAL A 147 2.64 7.11 1.28
N TYR A 148 2.03 8.22 1.74
CA TYR A 148 0.90 8.81 1.03
C TYR A 148 1.33 9.45 -0.29
N ILE A 149 2.50 10.09 -0.32
CA ILE A 149 3.05 10.66 -1.55
C ILE A 149 3.34 9.54 -2.58
N ILE A 150 3.99 8.46 -2.14
CA ILE A 150 4.22 7.26 -2.97
C ILE A 150 2.89 6.69 -3.48
N ASN A 151 1.85 6.67 -2.63
CA ASN A 151 0.51 6.27 -3.07
C ASN A 151 -0.01 7.17 -4.19
N LEU A 152 0.11 8.49 -4.09
CA LEU A 152 -0.29 9.38 -5.19
C LEU A 152 0.49 9.09 -6.48
N MET A 153 1.80 8.82 -6.38
CA MET A 153 2.63 8.43 -7.53
C MET A 153 2.17 7.11 -8.17
N TYR A 154 1.78 6.12 -7.36
CA TYR A 154 1.22 4.85 -7.84
C TYR A 154 -0.05 5.06 -8.67
N PHE A 155 -0.98 5.91 -8.21
CA PHE A 155 -2.17 6.26 -8.97
C PHE A 155 -1.83 7.05 -10.22
N LYS A 156 -1.08 8.16 -10.10
CA LYS A 156 -0.74 9.00 -11.26
C LYS A 156 0.01 8.24 -12.36
N SER A 157 0.86 7.28 -11.98
CA SER A 157 1.59 6.44 -12.93
C SER A 157 0.80 5.22 -13.42
N SER A 158 -0.45 5.04 -13.01
CA SER A 158 -1.28 3.88 -13.37
C SER A 158 -0.59 2.54 -13.10
N ARG A 159 -0.05 2.37 -11.87
CA ARG A 159 0.65 1.17 -11.34
C ARG A 159 2.13 1.00 -11.65
N LYS A 160 2.74 1.84 -12.50
CA LYS A 160 4.16 1.68 -12.86
C LYS A 160 5.11 1.84 -11.66
N TRP A 161 4.73 2.66 -10.69
CA TRP A 161 5.38 2.75 -9.39
C TRP A 161 4.63 1.93 -8.36
N PRO A 162 5.12 0.77 -7.88
CA PRO A 162 4.35 -0.07 -6.95
C PRO A 162 3.93 0.66 -5.69
N ILE A 163 2.72 0.39 -5.20
CA ILE A 163 2.27 0.90 -3.92
C ILE A 163 3.17 0.40 -2.79
N TYR A 164 3.63 1.31 -1.93
CA TYR A 164 4.43 0.93 -0.76
C TYR A 164 3.53 0.63 0.45
N ASP A 165 3.82 -0.48 1.11
CA ASP A 165 3.34 -0.77 2.44
C ASP A 165 4.45 -1.47 3.26
N LYS A 166 4.57 -1.11 4.54
CA LYS A 166 5.60 -1.69 5.41
C LYS A 166 5.42 -3.20 5.61
N PHE A 167 4.19 -3.71 5.60
CA PHE A 167 3.93 -5.13 5.80
C PHE A 167 4.22 -5.93 4.53
N ALA A 168 3.89 -5.38 3.35
CA ALA A 168 4.33 -5.96 2.08
C ALA A 168 5.86 -5.97 1.98
N HIS A 169 6.54 -4.88 2.39
CA HIS A 169 8.00 -4.82 2.44
C HIS A 169 8.60 -5.89 3.38
N LYS A 170 8.01 -6.03 4.57
CA LYS A 170 8.37 -7.06 5.55
C LYS A 170 8.22 -8.48 4.98
N ALA A 171 7.12 -8.75 4.28
CA ALA A 171 6.85 -10.03 3.63
C ALA A 171 7.89 -10.34 2.54
N LEU A 172 8.21 -9.38 1.68
CA LEU A 172 9.22 -9.55 0.63
C LEU A 172 10.59 -9.92 1.19
N LYS A 173 11.05 -9.23 2.25
CA LYS A 173 12.30 -9.59 2.94
C LYS A 173 12.22 -10.99 3.55
N ALA A 174 11.08 -11.35 4.15
CA ALA A 174 10.87 -12.67 4.72
C ALA A 174 11.00 -13.77 3.67
N ILE A 175 10.38 -13.58 2.51
CA ILE A 175 10.44 -14.52 1.38
C ILE A 175 11.87 -14.65 0.86
N LEU A 176 12.55 -13.53 0.61
CA LEU A 176 13.93 -13.55 0.10
C LEU A 176 14.89 -14.24 1.06
N MET A 177 14.69 -14.05 2.37
CA MET A 177 15.54 -14.65 3.41
C MET A 177 15.09 -16.06 3.83
N GLU A 178 14.00 -16.57 3.26
CA GLU A 178 13.34 -17.83 3.65
C GLU A 178 13.05 -17.91 5.17
N LYS A 179 12.54 -16.82 5.74
CA LYS A 179 12.19 -16.68 7.15
C LYS A 179 10.72 -16.35 7.35
N SER A 180 10.23 -16.52 8.58
CA SER A 180 8.90 -16.00 8.91
C SER A 180 8.93 -14.47 8.91
N PRO A 181 7.87 -13.79 8.47
CA PRO A 181 7.73 -12.35 8.68
C PRO A 181 7.84 -11.98 10.16
N GLY A 182 7.43 -12.84 11.10
CA GLY A 182 7.61 -12.62 12.55
C GLY A 182 9.07 -12.41 12.99
N GLU A 183 10.04 -12.76 12.14
CA GLU A 183 11.48 -12.58 12.37
C GLU A 183 12.07 -11.36 11.66
N ILE A 184 11.29 -10.71 10.78
CA ILE A 184 11.74 -9.58 9.98
C ILE A 184 11.37 -8.26 10.67
N TRP A 185 12.39 -7.45 10.92
CA TRP A 185 12.22 -6.08 11.39
C TRP A 185 12.23 -5.09 10.23
N ILE A 186 11.24 -4.19 10.21
CA ILE A 186 11.16 -3.03 9.34
C ILE A 186 10.95 -1.82 10.25
N GLY A 187 11.81 -0.81 10.11
CA GLY A 187 11.68 0.45 10.84
C GLY A 187 10.48 1.28 10.38
N ASP A 188 10.21 2.38 11.07
CA ASP A 188 9.20 3.34 10.63
C ASP A 188 9.58 3.95 9.28
N ALA A 189 8.57 4.33 8.50
CA ALA A 189 8.79 5.05 7.25
C ALA A 189 9.51 6.38 7.53
N PRO A 190 10.51 6.76 6.71
CA PRO A 190 11.18 8.05 6.85
C PRO A 190 10.20 9.23 6.76
N LEU A 191 10.62 10.37 7.32
CA LEU A 191 9.84 11.60 7.17
C LEU A 191 9.80 12.02 5.70
N LYS A 192 8.70 12.63 5.26
CA LYS A 192 8.49 13.03 3.85
C LYS A 192 9.60 13.90 3.26
N GLY A 193 10.31 14.68 4.09
CA GLY A 193 11.43 15.54 3.68
C GLY A 193 12.79 14.85 3.68
N GLU A 194 12.92 13.62 4.21
CA GLU A 194 14.17 12.85 4.21
C GLU A 194 14.32 12.09 2.89
N GLN A 195 14.36 12.83 1.77
CA GLN A 195 14.25 12.32 0.40
C GLN A 195 15.16 11.12 0.13
N ALA A 196 16.45 11.21 0.44
CA ALA A 196 17.40 10.12 0.24
C ALA A 196 17.00 8.84 1.00
N LYS A 197 16.45 8.96 2.22
CA LYS A 197 15.98 7.79 2.98
C LYS A 197 14.71 7.21 2.37
N VAL A 198 13.78 8.06 1.91
CA VAL A 198 12.56 7.63 1.21
C VAL A 198 12.93 6.88 -0.07
N THR A 199 13.81 7.46 -0.89
CA THR A 199 14.34 6.84 -2.11
C THR A 199 14.98 5.48 -1.81
N ASN A 200 15.89 5.40 -0.85
CA ASN A 200 16.55 4.13 -0.52
C ASN A 200 15.55 3.06 -0.04
N MET A 201 14.62 3.42 0.85
CA MET A 201 13.56 2.51 1.32
C MET A 201 12.70 2.00 0.16
N TYR A 202 12.32 2.90 -0.76
CA TYR A 202 11.43 2.57 -1.86
C TYR A 202 12.12 1.78 -2.98
N LEU A 203 13.37 2.10 -3.29
CA LEU A 203 14.16 1.34 -4.27
C LEU A 203 14.52 -0.05 -3.74
N GLU A 204 14.80 -0.21 -2.44
CA GLU A 204 14.91 -1.54 -1.81
C GLU A 204 13.62 -2.34 -2.02
N TYR A 205 12.47 -1.74 -1.75
CA TYR A 205 11.17 -2.37 -1.98
C TYR A 205 10.97 -2.78 -3.44
N CYS A 206 11.22 -1.89 -4.40
CA CYS A 206 11.13 -2.19 -5.83
C CYS A 206 12.09 -3.31 -6.27
N TRP A 207 13.32 -3.31 -5.74
CA TRP A 207 14.32 -4.34 -6.00
C TRP A 207 13.86 -5.70 -5.49
N LEU A 208 13.28 -5.76 -4.28
CA LEU A 208 12.74 -7.01 -3.73
C LEU A 208 11.60 -7.57 -4.58
N ILE A 209 10.66 -6.71 -5.00
CA ILE A 209 9.57 -7.13 -5.89
C ILE A 209 10.14 -7.67 -7.20
N THR A 210 11.04 -6.92 -7.84
CA THR A 210 11.65 -7.31 -9.12
C THR A 210 12.42 -8.63 -8.99
N THR A 211 13.17 -8.81 -7.90
CA THR A 211 13.94 -10.02 -7.63
C THR A 211 13.05 -11.24 -7.46
N LEU A 212 11.92 -11.08 -6.75
CA LEU A 212 11.03 -12.20 -6.45
C LEU A 212 10.01 -12.47 -7.57
N PHE A 213 9.54 -11.46 -8.28
CA PHE A 213 8.41 -11.59 -9.23
C PHE A 213 8.76 -11.21 -10.67
N GLY A 214 10.00 -10.80 -10.95
CA GLY A 214 10.50 -10.53 -12.30
C GLY A 214 10.21 -9.11 -12.83
N GLY A 215 9.49 -8.29 -12.08
CA GLY A 215 9.22 -6.88 -12.41
C GLY A 215 8.63 -6.15 -11.22
N LYS A 216 8.71 -4.81 -11.20
CA LYS A 216 8.15 -3.97 -10.13
C LYS A 216 6.61 -3.83 -10.22
N GLU A 217 6.06 -4.04 -11.41
CA GLU A 217 4.63 -4.05 -11.68
C GLU A 217 4.07 -5.45 -11.38
N ILE A 218 3.57 -5.62 -10.16
CA ILE A 218 2.92 -6.86 -9.74
C ILE A 218 1.40 -6.72 -9.75
N GLU A 219 0.73 -7.85 -9.94
CA GLU A 219 -0.71 -7.93 -9.78
C GLU A 219 -1.14 -7.51 -8.37
N ARG A 220 -2.28 -6.82 -8.26
CA ARG A 220 -2.88 -6.42 -6.99
C ARG A 220 -3.09 -7.59 -6.04
N LYS A 221 -3.39 -8.76 -6.60
CA LYS A 221 -3.45 -10.04 -5.90
C LYS A 221 -2.19 -10.34 -5.10
N ILE A 222 -1.03 -10.20 -5.73
CA ILE A 222 0.26 -10.44 -5.08
C ILE A 222 0.48 -9.40 -3.99
N ASP A 223 0.19 -8.12 -4.25
CA ASP A 223 0.33 -7.05 -3.24
C ASP A 223 -0.54 -7.29 -2.00
N ARG A 224 -1.82 -7.62 -2.20
CA ARG A 224 -2.77 -7.95 -1.11
C ARG A 224 -2.30 -9.17 -0.31
N ALA A 225 -1.87 -10.23 -0.99
CA ALA A 225 -1.33 -11.42 -0.35
C ALA A 225 -0.04 -11.14 0.45
N LEU A 226 0.89 -10.35 -0.10
CA LEU A 226 2.11 -9.92 0.58
C LEU A 226 1.78 -9.12 1.84
N TRP A 227 0.81 -8.22 1.73
CA TRP A 227 0.38 -7.40 2.85
C TRP A 227 -0.20 -8.25 3.99
N VAL A 228 -1.07 -9.22 3.69
CA VAL A 228 -1.60 -10.17 4.69
C VAL A 228 -0.48 -11.01 5.29
N TYR A 229 0.36 -11.60 4.47
CA TYR A 229 1.48 -12.43 4.94
C TYR A 229 2.43 -11.64 5.86
N GLY A 230 2.70 -10.37 5.53
CA GLY A 230 3.54 -9.48 6.33
C GLY A 230 3.04 -9.23 7.76
N HIS A 231 1.74 -9.42 8.01
CA HIS A 231 1.14 -9.32 9.34
C HIS A 231 1.43 -10.54 10.24
N ALA A 232 2.08 -11.59 9.73
CA ALA A 232 2.49 -12.72 10.56
C ALA A 232 3.37 -12.27 11.73
N THR A 233 3.11 -12.86 12.90
CA THR A 233 3.77 -12.57 14.18
C THR A 233 4.54 -13.76 14.73
N GLU A 234 4.16 -14.98 14.38
CA GLU A 234 4.83 -16.21 14.83
C GLU A 234 6.03 -16.54 13.96
N LYS A 235 6.98 -17.31 14.51
CA LYS A 235 8.24 -17.70 13.85
C LYS A 235 8.17 -19.11 13.27
#